data_AF-A0A1M6TZ71-F1
#
_entry.id   AF-A0A1M6TZ71-F1
#
_cell.length_a   1.000
_cell.length_b   1.000
_cell.length_c   1.000
_cell.angle_alpha   90.00
_cell.angle_beta   90.00
_cell.angle_gamma   90.00
#
_symmetry.space_group_name_H-M   'P 1'
#
loop_
_entity.id
_entity.type
_entity.pdbx_description
1 polymer ?
#
loop_
_entity_poly.entity_id
_entity_poly.type
_entity_poly.pdbx_seq_one_letter_code
_entity_poly.pdbx_strand_id
1 'polypeptide(L)'
;MNQSMVRIKYSPYVALLWSAMMPGFGHLYNKDYWLASAFFIIELGLNFFANINNAITQAFNPFYYKGADLHLNMSWALFYPGMYAFSMWHAYNRAIEKNALLKEIQEPVTPKLTGCFIGLTIGMQFGLIWPLYHTLLLTSLGYGLAGATIGTLLEKTILSKVPLP
;
A
#
# COMPACT_ATOMS: atom_id res chain seq x y z
N MET A 1 -20.53 34.11 -18.72
CA MET A 1 -20.46 32.70 -19.16
C MET A 1 -20.13 31.84 -17.95
N ASN A 2 -21.12 31.11 -17.43
CA ASN A 2 -20.94 30.20 -16.31
C ASN A 2 -20.41 28.87 -16.86
N GLN A 3 -19.09 28.74 -16.96
CA GLN A 3 -18.50 27.43 -17.20
C GLN A 3 -18.57 26.65 -15.90
N SER A 4 -19.62 25.84 -15.76
CA SER A 4 -19.61 24.70 -14.84
C SER A 4 -18.52 23.74 -15.32
N MET A 5 -17.27 24.06 -15.00
CA MET A 5 -16.12 23.19 -15.22
C MET A 5 -16.49 21.82 -14.65
N VAL A 6 -16.55 20.81 -15.51
CA VAL A 6 -16.74 19.42 -15.10
C VAL A 6 -15.54 19.09 -14.21
N ARG A 7 -15.71 19.23 -12.88
CA ARG A 7 -14.65 18.92 -11.91
C ARG A 7 -14.56 17.40 -11.87
N ILE A 8 -13.56 16.84 -12.55
CA ILE A 8 -13.29 15.39 -12.56
C ILE A 8 -13.01 14.97 -11.12
N LYS A 9 -13.91 14.17 -10.54
CA LYS A 9 -13.76 13.63 -9.19
C LYS A 9 -12.81 12.43 -9.22
N TYR A 10 -11.80 12.45 -8.37
CA TYR A 10 -10.87 11.33 -8.20
C TYR A 10 -11.49 10.29 -7.28
N SER A 11 -11.80 9.09 -7.76
CA SER A 11 -12.18 7.99 -6.86
C SER A 11 -10.99 7.53 -6.00
N PRO A 12 -11.04 7.64 -4.65
CA PRO A 12 -9.95 7.23 -3.78
C PRO A 12 -9.68 5.73 -3.83
N TYR A 13 -10.74 4.91 -3.92
CA TYR A 13 -10.60 3.47 -4.03
C TYR A 13 -9.95 3.04 -5.36
N VAL A 14 -10.22 3.75 -6.46
CA VAL A 14 -9.54 3.50 -7.74
C VAL A 14 -8.05 3.86 -7.64
N ALA A 15 -7.71 4.98 -6.99
CA ALA A 15 -6.32 5.34 -6.75
C ALA A 15 -5.59 4.28 -5.90
N LEU A 16 -6.26 3.76 -4.88
CA LEU A 16 -5.76 2.66 -4.04
C LEU A 16 -5.53 1.39 -4.84
N LEU A 17 -6.53 0.93 -5.61
CA LEU A 17 -6.43 -0.29 -6.41
C LEU A 17 -5.32 -0.19 -7.47
N TRP A 18 -5.19 0.95 -8.13
CA TRP A 18 -4.08 1.18 -9.05
C TRP A 18 -2.73 1.09 -8.33
N SER A 19 -2.59 1.73 -7.17
CA SER A 19 -1.37 1.64 -6.38
C SER A 19 -1.10 0.25 -5.82
N ALA A 20 -2.14 -0.59 -5.65
CA ALA A 20 -2.03 -1.98 -5.24
C ALA A 20 -1.59 -2.89 -6.39
N MET A 21 -1.87 -2.52 -7.64
CA MET A 21 -1.33 -3.22 -8.82
C MET A 21 0.16 -2.94 -8.98
N MET A 22 0.56 -1.68 -8.79
CA MET A 22 1.96 -1.28 -8.80
C MET A 22 2.11 0.08 -8.08
N PRO A 23 3.03 0.20 -7.11
CA PRO A 23 3.33 1.47 -6.46
C PRO A 23 3.61 2.57 -7.48
N GLY A 24 2.92 3.70 -7.35
CA GLY A 24 3.02 4.83 -8.28
C GLY A 24 1.88 4.93 -9.32
N PHE A 25 1.16 3.84 -9.66
CA PHE A 25 0.01 3.94 -10.57
C PHE A 25 -1.14 4.76 -9.97
N GLY A 26 -1.38 4.65 -8.66
CA GLY A 26 -2.37 5.49 -7.98
C GLY A 26 -2.02 6.98 -8.03
N HIS A 27 -0.74 7.32 -7.92
CA HIS A 27 -0.24 8.69 -8.06
C HIS A 27 -0.34 9.18 -9.50
N LEU A 28 -0.07 8.31 -10.48
CA LEU A 28 -0.28 8.61 -11.89
C LEU A 28 -1.76 8.91 -12.18
N TYR A 29 -2.67 8.09 -11.66
CA TYR A 29 -4.12 8.33 -11.72
C TYR A 29 -4.51 9.68 -11.08
N ASN A 30 -3.88 10.05 -9.97
CA ASN A 30 -4.07 11.35 -9.32
C ASN A 30 -3.39 12.52 -10.06
N LYS A 31 -2.64 12.26 -11.14
CA LYS A 31 -1.81 13.23 -11.89
C LYS A 31 -0.67 13.83 -11.04
N ASP A 32 -0.19 13.10 -10.04
CA ASP A 32 0.99 13.45 -9.25
C ASP A 32 2.24 12.81 -9.86
N TYR A 33 2.64 13.28 -11.05
CA TYR A 33 3.66 12.62 -11.89
C TYR A 33 5.02 12.47 -11.21
N TRP A 34 5.44 13.46 -10.41
CA TRP A 34 6.68 13.38 -9.65
C TRP A 34 6.68 12.19 -8.68
N LEU A 35 5.60 12.04 -7.91
CA LEU A 35 5.45 10.94 -6.96
C LEU A 35 5.30 9.60 -7.68
N ALA A 36 4.56 9.57 -8.79
CA ALA A 36 4.43 8.36 -9.61
C ALA A 36 5.81 7.86 -10.07
N SER A 37 6.64 8.74 -10.64
CA SER A 37 8.00 8.41 -11.06
C SER A 37 8.88 7.96 -9.91
N ALA A 38 8.82 8.63 -8.75
CA ALA A 38 9.59 8.24 -7.57
C ALA A 38 9.21 6.82 -7.09
N PHE A 39 7.92 6.52 -7.00
CA PHE A 39 7.46 5.19 -6.60
C PHE A 39 7.80 4.11 -7.64
N PHE A 40 7.77 4.41 -8.94
CA PHE A 40 8.22 3.45 -9.96
C PHE A 40 9.71 3.13 -9.84
N ILE A 41 10.55 4.14 -9.64
CA ILE A 41 12.00 3.93 -9.48
C ILE A 41 12.27 3.07 -8.24
N ILE A 42 11.58 3.37 -7.13
CA ILE A 42 11.70 2.60 -5.88
C ILE A 42 11.20 1.16 -6.08
N GLU A 43 10.04 0.97 -6.71
CA GLU A 43 9.46 -0.35 -6.98
C GLU A 43 10.39 -1.20 -7.84
N LEU A 44 10.89 -0.64 -8.94
CA LEU A 44 11.84 -1.34 -9.82
C LEU A 44 13.14 -1.67 -9.09
N GLY A 45 13.68 -0.73 -8.31
CA GLY A 45 14.88 -0.93 -7.52
C GLY A 45 14.71 -2.03 -6.46
N LEU A 46 13.68 -1.93 -5.62
CA LEU A 46 13.37 -2.92 -4.60
C LEU A 46 13.11 -4.30 -5.23
N ASN A 47 12.31 -4.38 -6.30
CA ASN A 47 12.03 -5.64 -6.98
C ASN A 47 13.31 -6.29 -7.53
N PHE A 48 14.18 -5.50 -8.16
CA PHE A 48 15.45 -5.97 -8.71
C PHE A 48 16.41 -6.45 -7.61
N PHE A 49 16.66 -5.64 -6.58
CA PHE A 49 17.62 -5.99 -5.52
C PHE A 49 17.11 -7.10 -4.59
N ALA A 50 15.80 -7.19 -4.36
CA ALA A 50 15.20 -8.24 -3.55
C ALA A 50 14.97 -9.55 -4.35
N ASN A 51 14.95 -9.50 -5.68
CA ASN A 51 14.59 -10.62 -6.55
C ASN A 51 13.14 -11.12 -6.35
N ILE A 52 12.21 -10.18 -6.16
CA ILE A 52 10.81 -10.46 -5.76
C ILE A 52 10.07 -11.23 -6.85
N ASN A 53 10.24 -10.89 -8.13
CA ASN A 53 9.53 -11.58 -9.23
C ASN A 53 9.87 -13.08 -9.30
N ASN A 54 11.13 -13.44 -9.02
CA ASN A 54 11.53 -14.84 -8.96
C ASN A 54 10.92 -15.54 -7.74
N ALA A 55 10.88 -14.87 -6.59
CA ALA A 55 10.21 -15.41 -5.40
C ALA A 55 8.70 -15.63 -5.62
N ILE A 56 8.03 -14.70 -6.31
CA ILE A 56 6.62 -14.84 -6.70
C ILE A 56 6.43 -16.07 -7.59
N THR A 57 7.22 -16.20 -8.66
CA THR A 57 7.12 -17.32 -9.60
C THR A 57 7.29 -18.67 -8.89
N GLN A 58 8.24 -18.75 -7.96
CA GLN A 58 8.50 -19.97 -7.19
C GLN A 58 7.37 -20.25 -6.18
N ALA A 59 6.77 -19.23 -5.56
CA ALA A 59 5.68 -19.42 -4.60
C ALA A 59 4.42 -20.04 -5.23
N PHE A 60 4.20 -19.84 -6.54
CA PHE A 60 3.09 -20.46 -7.27
C PHE A 60 3.47 -21.79 -7.93
N ASN A 61 4.70 -22.27 -7.76
CA ASN A 61 5.14 -23.54 -8.31
C ASN A 61 5.08 -24.65 -7.23
N PRO A 62 4.12 -25.60 -7.33
CA PRO A 62 3.94 -26.66 -6.34
C PRO A 62 5.08 -27.68 -6.28
N PHE A 63 6.02 -27.64 -7.23
CA PHE A 63 7.19 -28.53 -7.28
C PHE A 63 8.45 -27.92 -6.62
N TYR A 64 8.42 -26.64 -6.24
CA TYR A 64 9.58 -25.89 -5.71
C TYR A 64 9.58 -25.73 -4.18
N TYR A 65 9.08 -26.74 -3.47
CA TYR A 65 8.90 -26.73 -1.99
C TYR A 65 10.19 -26.63 -1.16
N LYS A 66 11.37 -26.80 -1.76
CA LYS A 66 12.67 -26.75 -1.07
C LYS A 66 13.65 -25.87 -1.84
N GLY A 67 13.64 -24.56 -1.54
CA GLY A 67 14.64 -23.63 -2.07
C GLY A 67 14.08 -22.31 -2.64
N ALA A 68 12.76 -22.11 -2.66
CA ALA A 68 12.14 -20.91 -3.21
C ALA A 68 12.70 -19.59 -2.62
N ASP A 69 13.07 -19.62 -1.34
CA ASP A 69 13.56 -18.47 -0.59
C ASP A 69 15.08 -18.24 -0.73
N LEU A 70 15.84 -19.16 -1.35
CA LEU A 70 17.31 -19.06 -1.44
C LEU A 70 17.78 -17.86 -2.26
N HIS A 71 16.93 -17.35 -3.14
CA HIS A 71 17.28 -16.26 -4.05
C HIS A 71 16.62 -14.93 -3.70
N LEU A 72 15.76 -14.90 -2.67
CA LEU A 72 15.16 -13.66 -2.18
C LEU A 72 16.14 -12.97 -1.24
N ASN A 73 16.53 -11.74 -1.56
CA ASN A 73 17.35 -10.95 -0.64
C ASN A 73 16.46 -10.32 0.44
N MET A 74 16.46 -10.94 1.62
CA MET A 74 15.60 -10.54 2.74
C MET A 74 15.84 -9.09 3.18
N SER A 75 17.08 -8.58 3.13
CA SER A 75 17.39 -7.20 3.52
C SER A 75 16.62 -6.19 2.67
N TRP A 76 16.46 -6.45 1.38
CA TRP A 76 15.67 -5.61 0.48
C TRP A 76 14.17 -5.95 0.55
N ALA A 77 13.82 -7.23 0.70
CA ALA A 77 12.43 -7.68 0.78
C ALA A 77 11.69 -7.11 2.00
N LEU A 78 12.37 -6.90 3.12
CA LEU A 78 11.77 -6.27 4.31
C LEU A 78 11.38 -4.81 4.08
N PHE A 79 11.86 -4.11 3.04
CA PHE A 79 11.36 -2.77 2.71
C PHE A 79 10.02 -2.81 1.95
N TYR A 80 9.70 -3.93 1.30
CA TYR A 80 8.55 -4.06 0.41
C TYR A 80 7.22 -3.80 1.12
N PRO A 81 6.91 -4.42 2.28
CA PRO A 81 5.64 -4.21 2.97
C PRO A 81 5.33 -2.73 3.26
N GLY A 82 6.31 -2.01 3.80
CA GLY A 82 6.14 -0.60 4.16
C GLY A 82 5.98 0.29 2.94
N MET A 83 6.79 0.07 1.91
CA MET A 83 6.70 0.83 0.68
C MET A 83 5.36 0.60 -0.03
N TYR A 84 4.93 -0.66 -0.17
CA TYR A 84 3.66 -1.01 -0.82
C TYR A 84 2.45 -0.44 -0.07
N ALA A 85 2.39 -0.65 1.25
CA ALA A 85 1.31 -0.14 2.09
C ALA A 85 1.26 1.39 2.10
N PHE A 86 2.42 2.05 2.19
CA PHE A 86 2.50 3.50 2.13
C PHE A 86 2.06 4.05 0.78
N SER A 87 2.49 3.44 -0.33
CA SER A 87 2.09 3.88 -1.68
C SER A 87 0.57 3.83 -1.84
N MET A 88 -0.08 2.73 -1.44
CA MET A 88 -1.53 2.56 -1.46
C MET A 88 -2.26 3.58 -0.59
N TRP A 89 -1.85 3.71 0.68
CA TRP A 89 -2.43 4.67 1.62
C TRP A 89 -2.29 6.11 1.12
N HIS A 90 -1.12 6.45 0.59
CA HIS A 90 -0.82 7.80 0.12
C HIS A 90 -1.62 8.14 -1.14
N ALA A 91 -1.69 7.23 -2.12
CA ALA A 91 -2.50 7.43 -3.32
C ALA A 91 -3.99 7.61 -2.98
N TYR A 92 -4.51 6.83 -2.02
CA TYR A 92 -5.87 6.96 -1.53
C TYR A 92 -6.13 8.34 -0.91
N ASN A 93 -5.28 8.79 0.01
CA ASN A 93 -5.48 10.07 0.71
C ASN A 93 -5.25 11.28 -0.21
N ARG A 94 -4.30 11.20 -1.16
CA ARG A 94 -4.11 12.22 -2.21
C ARG A 94 -5.36 12.42 -3.08
N ALA A 95 -6.08 11.36 -3.40
CA ALA A 95 -7.34 11.47 -4.14
C ALA A 95 -8.42 12.20 -3.31
N ILE A 96 -8.46 11.98 -1.99
CA ILE A 96 -9.38 12.69 -1.09
C ILE A 96 -9.01 14.18 -1.01
N GLU A 97 -7.74 14.49 -0.79
CA GLU A 97 -7.24 15.87 -0.75
C GLU A 97 -7.56 16.62 -2.05
N LYS A 98 -7.29 16.01 -3.21
CA LYS A 98 -7.62 16.63 -4.51
C LYS A 98 -9.11 16.90 -4.65
N ASN A 99 -9.96 15.99 -4.20
CA ASN A 99 -11.41 16.22 -4.18
C ASN A 99 -11.82 17.34 -3.23
N ALA A 100 -11.14 17.52 -2.09
CA ALA A 100 -11.40 18.60 -1.16
C ALA A 100 -11.00 19.96 -1.75
N LEU A 101 -9.84 20.02 -2.42
CA LEU A 101 -9.41 21.19 -3.18
C LEU A 101 -10.39 21.53 -4.32
N LEU A 102 -10.88 20.52 -5.04
CA LEU A 102 -11.94 20.68 -6.04
C LEU A 102 -13.28 21.10 -5.44
N LYS A 103 -13.44 21.09 -4.12
CA LYS A 103 -14.63 21.61 -3.42
C LYS A 103 -14.34 22.91 -2.68
N GLU A 104 -13.14 23.47 -2.83
CA GLU A 104 -12.70 24.68 -2.12
C GLU A 104 -12.79 24.55 -0.60
N ILE A 105 -12.66 23.32 -0.08
CA ILE A 105 -12.55 23.08 1.37
C ILE A 105 -11.16 23.54 1.80
N GLN A 106 -11.12 24.51 2.71
CA GLN A 106 -9.87 25.10 3.21
C GLN A 106 -9.33 24.36 4.45
N GLU A 107 -10.17 23.58 5.11
CA GLU A 107 -9.77 22.80 6.28
C GLU A 107 -8.83 21.64 5.90
N PRO A 108 -7.84 21.34 6.76
CA PRO A 108 -6.96 20.21 6.54
C PRO A 108 -7.77 18.90 6.54
N VAL A 109 -7.63 18.14 5.46
CA VAL A 109 -8.28 16.83 5.36
C VAL A 109 -7.55 15.84 6.27
N THR A 110 -8.29 15.23 7.19
CA THR A 110 -7.75 14.17 8.04
C THR A 110 -7.48 12.90 7.22
N PRO A 111 -6.27 12.32 7.32
CA PRO A 111 -5.96 11.06 6.64
C PRO A 111 -6.86 9.94 7.15
N LYS A 112 -7.31 9.08 6.24
CA LYS A 112 -8.15 7.91 6.55
C LYS A 112 -7.38 6.62 6.32
N LEU A 113 -7.80 5.56 7.02
CA LEU A 113 -7.26 4.20 6.92
C LEU A 113 -5.81 4.09 7.43
N THR A 114 -5.37 5.02 8.27
CA THR A 114 -3.98 5.07 8.72
C THR A 114 -3.64 3.85 9.57
N GLY A 115 -4.53 3.46 10.49
CA GLY A 115 -4.33 2.26 11.30
C GLY A 115 -4.36 0.98 10.46
N CYS A 116 -5.25 0.91 9.47
CA CYS A 116 -5.32 -0.22 8.53
C CYS A 116 -3.97 -0.47 7.83
N PHE A 117 -3.36 0.56 7.24
CA PHE A 117 -2.10 0.39 6.49
C PHE A 117 -0.86 0.26 7.36
N ILE A 118 -0.84 0.86 8.55
CA ILE A 118 0.20 0.59 9.56
C ILE A 118 0.12 -0.88 10.00
N GLY A 119 -1.09 -1.36 10.31
CA GLY A 119 -1.34 -2.74 10.66
C GLY A 119 -0.95 -3.71 9.54
N LEU A 120 -1.31 -3.40 8.30
CA LEU A 120 -0.91 -4.17 7.11
C LEU A 120 0.61 -4.30 7.01
N THR A 121 1.32 -3.18 7.17
CA THR A 121 2.80 -3.15 7.13
C THR A 121 3.41 -4.07 8.19
N ILE A 122 2.99 -3.90 9.44
CA ILE A 122 3.52 -4.68 10.57
C ILE A 122 3.21 -6.17 10.39
N GLY A 123 1.99 -6.51 9.99
CA GLY A 123 1.58 -7.89 9.73
C GLY A 123 2.42 -8.52 8.63
N MET A 124 2.54 -7.86 7.48
CA MET A 124 3.35 -8.37 6.37
C MET A 124 4.83 -8.57 6.75
N GLN A 125 5.41 -7.66 7.55
CA GLN A 125 6.78 -7.82 8.06
C GLN A 125 6.92 -9.06 8.92
N PHE A 126 6.00 -9.29 9.84
CA PHE A 126 6.02 -10.50 10.66
C PHE A 126 5.84 -11.77 9.84
N GLY A 127 5.02 -11.76 8.79
CA GLY A 127 4.86 -12.91 7.91
C GLY A 127 6.07 -13.19 7.01
N LEU A 128 6.91 -12.18 6.74
CA LEU A 128 8.23 -12.36 6.11
C LEU A 128 9.26 -12.94 7.10
N ILE A 129 9.24 -12.49 8.36
CA ILE A 129 10.21 -12.93 9.39
C ILE A 129 9.87 -14.34 9.91
N TRP A 130 8.58 -14.66 10.04
CA TRP A 130 8.08 -15.93 10.58
C TRP A 130 7.11 -16.62 9.61
N PRO A 131 7.62 -17.13 8.47
CA PRO A 131 6.79 -17.83 7.50
C PRO A 131 6.29 -19.17 8.05
N LEU A 132 4.99 -19.43 7.93
CA LEU A 132 4.40 -20.75 8.12
C LEU A 132 4.63 -21.61 6.87
N TYR A 133 4.99 -22.88 7.07
CA TYR A 133 5.11 -23.89 6.00
C TYR A 133 5.99 -23.49 4.79
N HIS A 134 6.97 -22.60 5.00
CA HIS A 134 7.88 -22.08 3.96
C HIS A 134 7.20 -21.31 2.80
N THR A 135 5.95 -20.88 2.95
CA THR A 135 5.25 -20.08 1.93
C THR A 135 5.33 -18.59 2.26
N LEU A 136 6.51 -17.99 2.09
CA LEU A 136 6.83 -16.63 2.53
C LEU A 136 5.80 -15.57 2.08
N LEU A 137 5.39 -15.59 0.81
CA LEU A 137 4.45 -14.59 0.28
C LEU A 137 3.03 -14.76 0.82
N LEU A 138 2.52 -16.00 0.87
CA LEU A 138 1.17 -16.27 1.37
C LEU A 138 1.05 -16.00 2.87
N THR A 139 2.10 -16.31 3.64
CA THR A 139 2.14 -16.02 5.08
C THR A 139 2.19 -14.52 5.32
N SER A 140 3.00 -13.80 4.55
CA SER A 140 3.06 -12.34 4.59
C SER A 140 1.71 -11.70 4.31
N LEU A 141 0.99 -12.15 3.28
CA LEU A 141 -0.36 -11.67 2.98
C LEU A 141 -1.35 -11.99 4.11
N GLY A 142 -1.31 -13.21 4.64
CA GLY A 142 -2.17 -13.64 5.74
C GLY A 142 -1.97 -12.82 7.01
N TYR A 143 -0.72 -12.67 7.46
CA TYR A 143 -0.39 -11.82 8.61
C TYR A 143 -0.70 -10.35 8.32
N GLY A 144 -0.49 -9.88 7.08
CA GLY A 144 -0.86 -8.55 6.63
C GLY A 144 -2.35 -8.26 6.82
N LEU A 145 -3.22 -9.17 6.40
CA LEU A 145 -4.67 -9.04 6.59
C LEU A 145 -5.06 -9.03 8.08
N ALA A 146 -4.45 -9.90 8.89
CA ALA A 146 -4.66 -9.89 10.33
C ALA A 146 -4.21 -8.56 10.96
N GLY A 147 -3.03 -8.06 10.58
CA GLY A 147 -2.53 -6.76 11.02
C GLY A 147 -3.44 -5.61 10.60
N ALA A 148 -3.92 -5.60 9.35
CA ALA A 148 -4.83 -4.57 8.84
C ALA A 148 -6.17 -4.54 9.59
N THR A 149 -6.72 -5.71 9.94
CA THR A 149 -7.95 -5.78 10.72
C THR A 149 -7.74 -5.25 12.14
N ILE A 150 -6.67 -5.66 12.83
CA ILE A 150 -6.31 -5.14 14.16
C ILE A 150 -6.09 -3.62 14.10
N GLY A 151 -5.32 -3.14 13.13
CA GLY A 151 -5.03 -1.72 12.93
C GLY A 151 -6.30 -0.90 12.68
N THR A 152 -7.25 -1.43 11.93
CA THR A 152 -8.56 -0.79 11.71
C THR A 152 -9.39 -0.74 13.00
N LEU A 153 -9.37 -1.79 13.81
CA LEU A 153 -10.07 -1.81 15.12
C LEU A 153 -9.47 -0.80 16.09
N LEU A 154 -8.14 -0.69 16.13
CA LEU A 154 -7.43 0.31 16.94
C LEU A 154 -7.76 1.73 16.49
N GLU A 155 -7.69 2.02 15.18
CA GLU A 155 -8.04 3.33 14.62
C GLU A 155 -9.48 3.72 15.01
N LYS A 156 -10.44 2.81 14.87
CA LYS A 156 -11.84 3.06 15.29
C LYS A 156 -11.96 3.34 16.79
N THR A 157 -11.24 2.58 17.63
CA THR A 157 -11.28 2.71 19.09
C THR A 157 -10.64 4.03 19.57
N ILE A 158 -9.57 4.47 18.90
CA ILE A 158 -8.92 5.74 19.19
C ILE A 158 -9.83 6.89 18.77
N LEU A 159 -10.33 6.86 17.53
CA LEU A 159 -11.20 7.92 17.01
C LEU A 159 -12.53 8.03 17.76
N SER A 160 -13.04 6.95 18.36
CA SER A 160 -14.23 7.04 19.23
C SER A 160 -13.99 7.77 20.56
N LYS A 161 -12.72 7.93 20.96
CA LYS A 161 -12.33 8.55 22.24
C LYS A 161 -11.79 9.97 22.06
N VAL A 162 -11.41 10.35 20.85
CA VAL A 162 -10.94 11.71 20.54
C VAL A 162 -12.14 12.55 20.11
N PRO A 163 -12.46 13.66 20.80
CA PRO A 163 -13.46 14.60 20.29
C PRO A 163 -12.95 15.15 18.95
N LEU A 164 -13.70 14.89 17.87
CA LEU A 164 -13.44 15.53 16.59
C LEU A 164 -13.70 17.04 16.76
N PRO A 165 -12.82 17.92 16.26
CA PRO A 165 -13.13 19.35 16.15
C PRO A 165 -14.34 19.59 15.23
#